data_AF-A0A352YXK9-F1
#
_entry.id   AF-A0A352YXK9-F1
#
_cell.length_a   1.000
_cell.length_b   1.000
_cell.length_c   1.000
_cell.angle_alpha   90.00
_cell.angle_beta   90.00
_cell.angle_gamma   90.00
#
_symmetry.space_group_name_H-M   'P 1'
#
loop_
_entity.id
_entity.type
_entity.pdbx_description
1 polymer ?
#
loop_
_entity_poly.entity_id
_entity_poly.type
_entity_poly.pdbx_seq_one_letter_code
_entity_poly.pdbx_strand_id
1 'polypeptide(L)'
;MKGLRIGDLAISVPVIQGGMGVGISLSGLAAAVANEGGIGVISSAGLGLLYRHFSENFLEASIQGLKEEIRKAREKTRGIIGVNVMVAMTNFVDMIKTSISEKVDIIIAGAGLPLDLPSFLKKDSITKLVPIVSSARATRIICEKWKSNYDYLPDAVIVEGPKAGGHLGFKEEQIGDENFTLEKLVPEIVNELKTFEEKYNKP
;
A
#
# COMPACT_ATOMS: atom_id res chain seq x y z
N MET A 1 0.46 22.89 7.84
CA MET A 1 1.23 21.67 7.45
C MET A 1 1.39 21.72 5.93
N LYS A 2 2.54 21.38 5.35
CA LYS A 2 2.68 21.31 3.88
C LYS A 2 1.98 20.04 3.39
N GLY A 3 1.18 20.14 2.33
CA GLY A 3 0.55 18.98 1.70
C GLY A 3 1.59 18.03 1.10
N LEU A 4 1.20 16.77 0.89
CA LEU A 4 1.99 15.73 0.25
C LEU A 4 1.50 15.51 -1.19
N ARG A 5 2.38 15.11 -2.11
CA ARG A 5 2.00 14.66 -3.45
C ARG A 5 2.53 13.26 -3.70
N ILE A 6 1.70 12.41 -4.30
CA ILE A 6 2.06 11.07 -4.77
C ILE A 6 1.60 10.97 -6.22
N GLY A 7 2.54 11.05 -7.16
CA GLY A 7 2.21 11.25 -8.57
C GLY A 7 1.34 12.49 -8.81
N ASP A 8 0.16 12.30 -9.38
CA ASP A 8 -0.86 13.34 -9.61
C ASP A 8 -1.80 13.57 -8.42
N LEU A 9 -1.72 12.76 -7.36
CA LEU A 9 -2.56 12.89 -6.17
C LEU A 9 -2.05 14.02 -5.27
N ALA A 10 -2.92 14.95 -4.90
CA ALA A 10 -2.63 16.04 -3.97
C ALA A 10 -3.31 15.76 -2.62
N ILE A 11 -2.51 15.60 -1.57
CA ILE A 11 -2.95 15.19 -0.24
C ILE A 11 -2.83 16.39 0.70
N SER A 12 -3.97 16.91 1.14
CA SER A 12 -4.04 18.15 1.93
C SER A 12 -3.51 17.99 3.34
N VAL A 13 -3.83 16.87 3.98
CA VAL A 13 -3.34 16.48 5.30
C VAL A 13 -2.44 15.26 5.10
N PRO A 14 -1.11 15.35 5.29
CA PRO A 14 -0.16 14.28 5.01
C PRO A 14 -0.23 13.16 6.07
N VAL A 15 -1.42 12.59 6.24
CA VAL A 15 -1.76 11.51 7.15
C VAL A 15 -2.37 10.39 6.32
N ILE A 16 -1.80 9.20 6.49
CA ILE A 16 -2.31 7.95 5.90
C ILE A 16 -2.79 7.10 7.07
N GLN A 17 -4.06 6.71 7.07
CA GLN A 17 -4.56 5.74 8.04
C GLN A 17 -4.05 4.35 7.66
N GLY A 18 -3.40 3.64 8.58
CA GLY A 18 -2.81 2.33 8.29
C GLY A 18 -3.86 1.25 7.97
N GLY A 19 -3.63 0.43 6.94
CA GLY A 19 -4.52 -0.67 6.59
C GLY A 19 -4.47 -1.83 7.60
N MET A 20 -5.42 -1.86 8.52
CA MET A 20 -5.52 -2.87 9.58
C MET A 20 -6.52 -3.96 9.18
N GLY A 21 -6.05 -5.21 9.05
CA GLY A 21 -6.84 -6.36 8.61
C GLY A 21 -7.90 -6.84 9.60
N VAL A 22 -8.62 -7.89 9.19
CA VAL A 22 -9.63 -8.59 10.00
C VAL A 22 -10.75 -7.64 10.46
N GLY A 23 -11.24 -6.81 9.54
CA GLY A 23 -12.44 -6.00 9.75
C GLY A 23 -12.25 -4.68 10.47
N ILE A 24 -11.00 -4.26 10.75
CA ILE A 24 -10.74 -2.96 11.36
C ILE A 24 -10.81 -1.84 10.32
N SER A 25 -10.05 -1.97 9.23
CA SER A 25 -9.98 -0.96 8.16
C SER A 25 -10.89 -1.30 6.99
N LEU A 26 -12.13 -0.82 7.07
CA LEU A 26 -13.18 -0.99 6.07
C LEU A 26 -13.62 0.37 5.49
N SER A 27 -14.61 0.38 4.61
CA SER A 27 -15.10 1.55 3.88
C SER A 27 -15.47 2.74 4.77
N GLY A 28 -16.06 2.49 5.95
CA GLY A 28 -16.47 3.56 6.86
C GLY A 28 -15.29 4.39 7.38
N LEU A 29 -14.26 3.72 7.90
CA LEU A 29 -13.05 4.40 8.40
C LEU A 29 -12.27 5.06 7.26
N ALA A 30 -12.09 4.34 6.15
CA ALA A 30 -11.38 4.88 4.98
C ALA A 30 -12.07 6.15 4.45
N ALA A 31 -13.39 6.14 4.28
CA ALA A 31 -14.11 7.32 3.80
C ALA A 31 -14.05 8.49 4.78
N ALA A 32 -14.14 8.23 6.09
CA ALA A 32 -14.04 9.28 7.11
C ALA A 32 -12.67 9.99 7.05
N VAL A 33 -11.57 9.23 7.01
CA VAL A 33 -10.22 9.79 6.92
C VAL A 33 -10.01 10.56 5.61
N ALA A 34 -10.50 10.02 4.49
CA ALA A 34 -10.40 10.67 3.19
C ALA A 34 -11.18 12.00 3.14
N ASN A 35 -12.33 12.09 3.82
CA ASN A 35 -13.13 13.32 3.92
C ASN A 35 -12.45 14.40 4.77
N GLU A 36 -11.62 14.02 5.74
CA GLU A 36 -10.77 14.94 6.51
C GLU A 36 -9.48 15.33 5.76
N GLY A 37 -9.35 14.95 4.49
CA GLY A 37 -8.27 15.38 3.61
C GLY A 37 -6.98 14.56 3.71
N GLY A 38 -7.00 13.46 4.47
CA GLY A 38 -5.96 12.43 4.50
C GLY A 38 -6.19 11.32 3.47
N ILE A 39 -5.46 10.22 3.61
CA ILE A 39 -5.64 9.00 2.81
C ILE A 39 -6.29 7.93 3.67
N GLY A 40 -7.50 7.54 3.32
CA GLY A 40 -8.19 6.40 3.94
C GLY A 40 -7.75 5.09 3.31
N VAL A 41 -7.56 4.03 4.10
CA VAL A 41 -7.07 2.75 3.58
C VAL A 41 -8.00 1.61 3.98
N ILE A 42 -8.42 0.82 2.99
CA ILE A 42 -9.15 -0.44 3.18
C ILE A 42 -8.12 -1.58 3.24
N SER A 43 -8.22 -2.48 4.21
CA SER A 43 -7.38 -3.69 4.22
C SER A 43 -8.08 -4.84 3.48
N SER A 44 -7.39 -5.49 2.54
CA SER A 44 -7.90 -6.69 1.88
C SER A 44 -7.83 -7.93 2.76
N ALA A 45 -6.97 -7.91 3.81
CA ALA A 45 -6.73 -9.06 4.66
C ALA A 45 -7.97 -9.43 5.48
N GLY A 46 -8.46 -10.66 5.29
CA GLY A 46 -9.57 -11.25 6.04
C GLY A 46 -10.97 -10.93 5.50
N LEU A 47 -11.11 -10.22 4.37
CA LEU A 47 -12.42 -9.87 3.82
C LEU A 47 -13.30 -11.09 3.52
N GLY A 48 -12.74 -12.18 3.01
CA GLY A 48 -13.48 -13.41 2.77
C GLY A 48 -14.12 -14.03 4.02
N LEU A 49 -13.67 -13.67 5.24
CA LEU A 49 -14.32 -14.10 6.49
C LEU A 49 -15.58 -13.28 6.80
N LEU A 50 -15.57 -12.00 6.45
CA LEU A 50 -16.66 -11.04 6.72
C LEU A 50 -17.74 -11.13 5.64
N TYR A 51 -17.33 -11.44 4.42
CA TYR A 51 -18.14 -11.40 3.22
C TYR A 51 -18.56 -12.78 2.70
N ARG A 52 -18.61 -13.78 3.60
CA ARG A 52 -19.02 -15.17 3.30
C ARG A 52 -20.42 -15.32 2.70
N HIS A 53 -21.30 -14.33 2.89
CA HIS A 53 -22.63 -14.34 2.28
C HIS A 53 -22.58 -14.20 0.76
N PHE A 54 -21.48 -13.74 0.18
CA PHE A 54 -21.30 -13.72 -1.28
C PHE A 54 -20.90 -15.08 -1.86
N SER A 55 -20.14 -15.90 -1.12
CA SER A 55 -19.70 -17.23 -1.54
C SER A 55 -19.11 -18.00 -0.36
N GLU A 56 -19.29 -19.32 -0.34
CA GLU A 56 -18.57 -20.21 0.58
C GLU A 56 -17.08 -20.32 0.24
N ASN A 57 -16.72 -20.04 -1.03
CA ASN A 57 -15.33 -19.98 -1.46
C ASN A 57 -14.67 -18.70 -0.93
N PHE A 58 -13.64 -18.86 -0.08
CA PHE A 58 -12.94 -17.75 0.56
C PHE A 58 -12.36 -16.73 -0.43
N LEU A 59 -11.81 -17.20 -1.55
CA LEU A 59 -11.23 -16.32 -2.56
C LEU A 59 -12.32 -15.45 -3.21
N GLU A 60 -13.40 -16.09 -3.66
CA GLU A 60 -14.52 -15.38 -4.29
C GLU A 60 -15.19 -14.40 -3.33
N ALA A 61 -15.44 -14.81 -2.08
CA ALA A 61 -15.94 -13.94 -1.03
C ALA A 61 -15.02 -12.75 -0.77
N SER A 62 -13.70 -12.95 -0.79
CA SER A 62 -12.72 -11.87 -0.63
C SER A 62 -12.77 -10.88 -1.80
N ILE A 63 -12.88 -11.37 -3.04
CA ILE A 63 -12.97 -10.53 -4.25
C ILE A 63 -14.25 -9.69 -4.20
N GLN A 64 -15.40 -10.31 -3.91
CA GLN A 64 -16.68 -9.57 -3.83
C GLN A 64 -16.69 -8.59 -2.65
N GLY A 65 -16.19 -9.01 -1.49
CA GLY A 65 -16.06 -8.13 -0.32
C GLY A 65 -15.17 -6.91 -0.59
N LEU A 66 -14.06 -7.09 -1.32
CA LEU A 66 -13.18 -5.97 -1.67
C LEU A 66 -13.87 -4.98 -2.62
N LYS A 67 -14.58 -5.46 -3.64
CA LYS A 67 -15.38 -4.61 -4.52
C LYS A 67 -16.42 -3.82 -3.75
N GLU A 68 -17.15 -4.50 -2.88
CA GLU A 68 -18.19 -3.92 -2.03
C GLU A 68 -17.63 -2.82 -1.13
N GLU A 69 -16.50 -3.06 -0.44
CA GLU A 69 -15.86 -2.04 0.42
C GLU A 69 -15.34 -0.84 -0.36
N ILE A 70 -14.71 -1.05 -1.52
CA ILE A 70 -14.22 0.06 -2.36
C ILE A 70 -15.41 0.92 -2.82
N ARG A 71 -16.49 0.31 -3.30
CA ARG A 71 -17.69 1.03 -3.77
C ARG A 71 -18.37 1.79 -2.63
N LYS A 72 -18.58 1.15 -1.49
CA LYS A 72 -19.13 1.80 -0.28
C LYS A 72 -18.30 2.99 0.19
N ALA A 73 -16.97 2.92 0.08
CA ALA A 73 -16.11 4.05 0.39
C ALA A 73 -16.32 5.18 -0.63
N ARG A 74 -16.32 4.87 -1.93
CA ARG A 74 -16.52 5.84 -3.01
C ARG A 74 -17.89 6.52 -3.02
N GLU A 75 -18.92 5.87 -2.49
CA GLU A 75 -20.23 6.50 -2.26
C GLU A 75 -20.18 7.60 -1.20
N LYS A 76 -19.24 7.49 -0.24
CA LYS A 76 -19.13 8.36 0.93
C LYS A 76 -18.03 9.42 0.84
N THR A 77 -17.11 9.28 -0.11
CA THR A 77 -15.99 10.23 -0.26
C THR A 77 -15.61 10.45 -1.72
N ARG A 78 -15.16 11.69 -2.00
CA ARG A 78 -14.42 12.05 -3.21
C ARG A 78 -12.91 12.20 -2.94
N GLY A 79 -12.49 11.95 -1.70
CA GLY A 79 -11.09 11.97 -1.29
C GLY A 79 -10.34 10.72 -1.74
N ILE A 80 -9.06 10.67 -1.36
CA ILE A 80 -8.13 9.62 -1.78
C ILE A 80 -8.34 8.40 -0.89
N ILE A 81 -8.56 7.24 -1.51
CA ILE A 81 -8.58 5.95 -0.81
C ILE A 81 -7.51 5.01 -1.38
N GLY A 82 -6.89 4.25 -0.50
CA GLY A 82 -5.98 3.18 -0.83
C GLY A 82 -6.52 1.81 -0.43
N VAL A 83 -5.92 0.75 -0.97
CA VAL A 83 -6.10 -0.62 -0.51
C VAL A 83 -4.75 -1.17 -0.06
N ASN A 84 -4.71 -1.72 1.16
CA ASN A 84 -3.56 -2.47 1.64
C ASN A 84 -3.72 -3.96 1.34
N VAL A 85 -2.70 -4.54 0.70
CA VAL A 85 -2.66 -5.96 0.32
C VAL A 85 -1.33 -6.56 0.78
N MET A 86 -1.39 -7.69 1.51
CA MET A 86 -0.20 -8.40 1.97
C MET A 86 0.32 -9.35 0.88
N VAL A 87 1.60 -9.20 0.52
CA VAL A 87 2.29 -10.04 -0.48
C VAL A 87 2.30 -11.51 -0.06
N ALA A 88 2.37 -11.79 1.25
CA ALA A 88 2.35 -13.15 1.78
C ALA A 88 1.00 -13.89 1.60
N MET A 89 -0.09 -13.22 1.19
CA MET A 89 -1.38 -13.87 1.03
C MET A 89 -1.50 -14.64 -0.29
N THR A 90 -2.12 -15.82 -0.24
CA THR A 90 -2.32 -16.69 -1.43
C THR A 90 -3.20 -16.07 -2.51
N ASN A 91 -4.05 -15.09 -2.15
CA ASN A 91 -4.93 -14.36 -3.07
C ASN A 91 -4.40 -12.95 -3.41
N PHE A 92 -3.12 -12.66 -3.18
CA PHE A 92 -2.51 -11.34 -3.43
C PHE A 92 -2.85 -10.81 -4.84
N VAL A 93 -2.59 -11.62 -5.87
CA VAL A 93 -2.82 -11.23 -7.28
C VAL A 93 -4.28 -10.87 -7.55
N ASP A 94 -5.23 -11.61 -6.98
CA ASP A 94 -6.65 -11.36 -7.17
C ASP A 94 -7.09 -10.05 -6.51
N MET A 95 -6.57 -9.76 -5.31
CA MET A 95 -6.85 -8.50 -4.62
C MET A 95 -6.24 -7.30 -5.36
N ILE A 96 -5.03 -7.43 -5.90
CA ILE A 96 -4.40 -6.39 -6.74
C ILE A 96 -5.25 -6.11 -7.98
N LYS A 97 -5.57 -7.16 -8.76
CA LYS A 97 -6.37 -7.00 -9.99
C LYS A 97 -7.75 -6.41 -9.70
N THR A 98 -8.37 -6.84 -8.61
CA THR A 98 -9.66 -6.30 -8.17
C THR A 98 -9.54 -4.80 -7.83
N SER A 99 -8.54 -4.42 -7.04
CA SER A 99 -8.29 -3.03 -6.65
C SER A 99 -8.06 -2.11 -7.85
N ILE A 100 -7.24 -2.56 -8.82
CA ILE A 100 -6.99 -1.84 -10.08
C ILE A 100 -8.29 -1.72 -10.90
N SER A 101 -9.07 -2.80 -11.02
CA SER A 101 -10.32 -2.79 -11.78
C SER A 101 -11.38 -1.85 -11.20
N GLU A 102 -11.43 -1.71 -9.87
CA GLU A 102 -12.32 -0.78 -9.17
C GLU A 102 -11.71 0.64 -9.06
N LYS A 103 -10.57 0.88 -9.73
CA LYS A 103 -9.91 2.19 -9.82
C LYS A 103 -9.61 2.82 -8.45
N VAL A 104 -9.04 2.03 -7.54
CA VAL A 104 -8.50 2.58 -6.30
C VAL A 104 -7.36 3.55 -6.61
N ASP A 105 -7.18 4.60 -5.80
CA ASP A 105 -6.15 5.61 -6.06
C ASP A 105 -4.75 5.06 -5.76
N ILE A 106 -4.62 4.28 -4.68
CA ILE A 106 -3.34 3.78 -4.18
C ILE A 106 -3.46 2.30 -3.80
N ILE A 107 -2.45 1.51 -4.16
CA ILE A 107 -2.23 0.17 -3.61
C ILE A 107 -1.00 0.24 -2.70
N ILE A 108 -1.18 -0.18 -1.45
CA ILE A 108 -0.12 -0.32 -0.46
C ILE A 108 0.22 -1.80 -0.31
N ALA A 109 1.40 -2.21 -0.75
CA ALA A 109 1.82 -3.62 -0.71
C ALA A 109 2.90 -3.85 0.34
N GLY A 110 2.63 -4.71 1.33
CA GLY A 110 3.58 -5.03 2.41
C GLY A 110 3.68 -6.52 2.71
N ALA A 111 4.34 -6.89 3.81
CA ALA A 111 4.55 -8.29 4.21
C ALA A 111 5.24 -9.15 3.14
N GLY A 112 6.26 -8.59 2.48
CA GLY A 112 7.04 -9.24 1.41
C GLY A 112 7.54 -8.23 0.38
N LEU A 113 8.29 -8.70 -0.63
CA LEU A 113 8.76 -7.87 -1.73
C LEU A 113 7.80 -7.99 -2.93
N PRO A 114 7.04 -6.93 -3.30
CA PRO A 114 6.07 -6.98 -4.39
C PRO A 114 6.74 -6.83 -5.77
N LEU A 115 7.69 -7.69 -6.11
CA LEU A 115 8.57 -7.51 -7.28
C LEU A 115 7.84 -7.45 -8.62
N ASP A 116 6.70 -8.13 -8.75
CA ASP A 116 5.92 -8.19 -10.00
C ASP A 116 4.68 -7.29 -9.99
N LEU A 117 4.49 -6.47 -8.96
CA LEU A 117 3.29 -5.64 -8.81
C LEU A 117 3.02 -4.71 -10.02
N PRO A 118 4.02 -4.03 -10.63
CA PRO A 118 3.77 -3.20 -11.80
C PRO A 118 3.25 -3.98 -13.02
N SER A 119 3.51 -5.29 -13.12
CA SER A 119 3.04 -6.13 -14.23
C SER A 119 1.51 -6.20 -14.34
N PHE A 120 0.79 -5.89 -13.26
CA PHE A 120 -0.67 -5.91 -13.22
C PHE A 120 -1.31 -4.60 -13.66
N LEU A 121 -0.54 -3.53 -13.81
CA LEU A 121 -1.03 -2.26 -14.34
C LEU A 121 -1.36 -2.41 -15.83
N LYS A 122 -2.44 -1.75 -16.25
CA LYS A 122 -2.81 -1.55 -17.65
C LYS A 122 -2.42 -0.14 -18.07
N LYS A 123 -2.40 0.12 -19.38
CA LYS A 123 -2.03 1.42 -19.94
C LYS A 123 -2.90 2.58 -19.42
N ASP A 124 -4.14 2.30 -19.06
CA ASP A 124 -5.14 3.23 -18.52
C ASP A 124 -5.28 3.16 -17.00
N SER A 125 -4.43 2.39 -16.30
CA SER A 125 -4.45 2.33 -14.84
C SER A 125 -4.03 3.67 -14.24
N ILE A 126 -4.86 4.18 -13.34
CA ILE A 126 -4.60 5.41 -12.58
C ILE A 126 -3.94 5.14 -11.22
N THR A 127 -4.02 3.89 -10.76
CA THR A 127 -3.62 3.44 -9.43
C THR A 127 -2.12 3.58 -9.19
N LYS A 128 -1.74 4.25 -8.11
CA LYS A 128 -0.36 4.39 -7.63
C LYS A 128 0.06 3.17 -6.83
N LEU A 129 1.33 2.78 -6.96
CA LEU A 129 1.91 1.61 -6.30
C LEU A 129 2.89 2.06 -5.23
N VAL A 130 2.58 1.74 -3.98
CA VAL A 130 3.34 2.15 -2.79
C VAL A 130 3.76 0.92 -1.98
N PRO A 131 4.97 0.38 -2.18
CA PRO A 131 5.48 -0.71 -1.36
C PRO A 131 5.82 -0.23 0.06
N ILE A 132 5.60 -1.12 1.03
CA ILE A 132 6.12 -1.00 2.39
C ILE A 132 7.53 -1.59 2.42
N VAL A 133 8.47 -0.85 2.99
CA VAL A 133 9.89 -1.22 3.07
C VAL A 133 10.40 -1.07 4.49
N SER A 134 11.35 -1.93 4.87
CA SER A 134 11.99 -1.91 6.20
C SER A 134 13.51 -1.65 6.14
N SER A 135 14.07 -1.43 4.95
CA SER A 135 15.50 -1.14 4.77
C SER A 135 15.83 -0.50 3.41
N ALA A 136 16.98 0.18 3.33
CA ALA A 136 17.54 0.69 2.07
C ALA A 136 17.79 -0.46 1.06
N ARG A 137 18.25 -1.62 1.53
CA ARG A 137 18.45 -2.80 0.67
C ARG A 137 17.16 -3.26 -0.01
N ALA A 138 16.06 -3.40 0.74
CA ALA A 138 14.77 -3.79 0.18
C ALA A 138 14.28 -2.76 -0.84
N THR A 139 14.42 -1.47 -0.51
CA THR A 139 14.06 -0.35 -1.38
C THR A 139 14.82 -0.41 -2.71
N ARG A 140 16.14 -0.59 -2.67
CA ARG A 140 16.99 -0.75 -3.87
C ARG A 140 16.51 -1.89 -4.76
N ILE A 141 16.30 -3.07 -4.18
CA ILE A 141 15.88 -4.26 -4.93
C ILE A 141 14.55 -4.02 -5.65
N ILE A 142 13.58 -3.42 -4.96
CA ILE A 142 12.28 -3.09 -5.56
C ILE A 142 12.46 -2.11 -6.71
N CYS A 143 13.19 -1.01 -6.51
CA CYS A 143 13.39 0.01 -7.54
C CYS A 143 14.12 -0.54 -8.76
N GLU A 144 15.21 -1.30 -8.57
CA GLU A 144 15.96 -1.94 -9.67
C GLU A 144 15.08 -2.91 -10.47
N LYS A 145 14.34 -3.79 -9.78
CA LYS A 145 13.50 -4.79 -10.44
C LYS A 145 12.33 -4.15 -11.17
N TRP A 146 11.64 -3.21 -10.54
CA TRP A 146 10.50 -2.53 -11.16
C TRP A 146 10.95 -1.72 -12.38
N LYS A 147 12.10 -1.03 -12.28
CA LYS A 147 12.62 -0.25 -13.39
C LYS A 147 13.10 -1.13 -14.54
N SER A 148 13.84 -2.19 -14.24
CA SER A 148 14.41 -3.08 -15.26
C SER A 148 13.33 -3.89 -16.00
N ASN A 149 12.31 -4.36 -15.30
CA ASN A 149 11.32 -5.28 -15.87
C ASN A 149 10.11 -4.55 -16.45
N TYR A 150 9.76 -3.39 -15.91
CA TYR A 150 8.48 -2.73 -16.18
C TYR A 150 8.60 -1.24 -16.51
N ASP A 151 9.81 -0.69 -16.56
CA ASP A 151 10.08 0.76 -16.72
C ASP A 151 9.34 1.64 -15.67
N TYR A 152 9.08 1.07 -14.49
CA TYR A 152 8.31 1.68 -13.42
C TYR A 152 9.17 1.91 -12.17
N LEU A 153 8.94 3.01 -11.46
CA LEU A 153 9.49 3.23 -10.12
C LEU A 153 8.32 3.41 -9.15
N PRO A 154 8.43 3.00 -7.88
CA PRO A 154 7.38 3.24 -6.88
C PRO A 154 6.94 4.71 -6.86
N ASP A 155 5.64 4.97 -6.75
CA ASP A 155 5.12 6.35 -6.68
C ASP A 155 5.39 7.00 -5.32
N ALA A 156 5.60 6.17 -4.32
CA ALA A 156 6.05 6.49 -2.97
C ALA A 156 6.53 5.20 -2.30
N VAL A 157 7.18 5.29 -1.15
CA VAL A 157 7.42 4.14 -0.27
C VAL A 157 6.90 4.45 1.13
N ILE A 158 6.45 3.42 1.85
CA ILE A 158 6.13 3.52 3.27
C ILE A 158 7.25 2.83 4.05
N VAL A 159 7.95 3.59 4.90
CA VAL A 159 8.97 3.01 5.79
C VAL A 159 8.28 2.49 7.05
N GLU A 160 8.34 1.18 7.24
CA GLU A 160 7.85 0.52 8.44
C GLU A 160 9.01 0.29 9.42
N GLY A 161 8.81 0.69 10.66
CA GLY A 161 9.77 0.48 11.74
C GLY A 161 9.36 -0.68 12.67
N PRO A 162 10.27 -1.13 13.55
CA PRO A 162 10.09 -2.30 14.42
C PRO A 162 8.94 -2.17 15.43
N LYS A 163 8.49 -0.95 15.72
CA LYS A 163 7.39 -0.67 16.65
C LYS A 163 6.01 -0.59 15.98
N ALA A 164 5.92 -0.88 14.68
CA ALA A 164 4.63 -0.97 14.01
C ALA A 164 3.78 -2.13 14.57
N GLY A 165 2.47 -2.04 14.41
CA GLY A 165 1.55 -3.13 14.79
C GLY A 165 1.36 -4.13 13.64
N GLY A 166 0.99 -5.37 13.96
CA GLY A 166 0.66 -6.39 12.96
C GLY A 166 1.87 -7.20 12.49
N HIS A 167 1.94 -7.49 11.19
CA HIS A 167 3.04 -8.26 10.61
C HIS A 167 4.24 -7.35 10.37
N LEU A 168 5.38 -7.70 10.96
CA LEU A 168 6.60 -6.91 10.91
C LEU A 168 7.64 -7.51 9.96
N GLY A 169 8.32 -6.64 9.21
CA GLY A 169 9.52 -6.99 8.44
C GLY A 169 10.81 -7.15 9.26
N PHE A 170 10.70 -7.32 10.58
CA PHE A 170 11.83 -7.36 11.53
C PHE A 170 11.79 -8.65 12.35
N LYS A 171 12.98 -9.14 12.71
CA LYS A 171 13.16 -10.22 13.68
C LYS A 171 13.00 -9.70 15.10
N GLU A 172 12.71 -10.59 16.03
CA GLU A 172 12.50 -10.25 17.44
C GLU A 172 13.67 -9.47 18.05
N GLU A 173 14.91 -9.84 17.71
CA GLU A 173 16.10 -9.18 18.24
C GLU A 173 16.25 -7.73 17.73
N GLN A 174 15.64 -7.42 16.60
CA GLN A 174 15.69 -6.09 15.97
C GLN A 174 14.65 -5.14 16.55
N ILE A 175 13.67 -5.63 17.32
CA ILE A 175 12.55 -4.80 17.80
C ILE A 175 13.02 -3.72 18.78
N GLY A 176 13.96 -4.06 19.64
CA GLY A 176 14.54 -3.16 20.65
C GLY A 176 15.86 -2.50 20.23
N ASP A 177 16.40 -2.85 19.07
CA ASP A 177 17.72 -2.38 18.63
C ASP A 177 17.62 -0.97 18.02
N GLU A 178 18.40 -0.04 18.57
CA GLU A 178 18.48 1.36 18.14
C GLU A 178 18.93 1.53 16.70
N ASN A 179 19.48 0.50 16.06
CA ASN A 179 19.86 0.51 14.64
C ASN A 179 18.68 0.41 13.69
N PHE A 180 17.52 -0.07 14.16
CA PHE A 180 16.32 -0.25 13.34
C PHE A 180 15.25 0.81 13.63
N THR A 181 15.59 1.88 14.35
CA THR A 181 14.66 2.98 14.59
C THR A 181 14.34 3.75 13.32
N LEU A 182 13.17 4.39 13.26
CA LEU A 182 12.78 5.19 12.10
C LEU A 182 13.74 6.35 11.85
N GLU A 183 14.33 6.90 12.93
CA GLU A 183 15.33 7.96 12.88
C GLU A 183 16.59 7.57 12.10
N LYS A 184 16.92 6.27 12.03
CA LYS A 184 18.00 5.75 11.18
C LYS A 184 17.51 5.24 9.83
N LEU A 185 16.42 4.48 9.81
CA LEU A 185 15.90 3.86 8.59
C LEU A 185 15.45 4.90 7.56
N VAL A 186 14.76 5.96 7.98
CA VAL A 186 14.20 6.96 7.05
C VAL A 186 15.32 7.71 6.31
N PRO A 187 16.36 8.27 6.95
CA PRO A 187 17.46 8.90 6.22
C PRO A 187 18.18 7.96 5.25
N GLU A 188 18.42 6.69 5.63
CA GLU A 188 19.07 5.70 4.76
C GLU A 188 18.23 5.43 3.51
N ILE A 189 16.92 5.22 3.67
CA ILE A 189 16.01 4.95 2.56
C ILE A 189 15.85 6.19 1.66
N VAL A 190 15.76 7.38 2.24
CA VAL A 190 15.72 8.64 1.46
C VAL A 190 16.98 8.81 0.63
N ASN A 191 18.16 8.55 1.20
CA ASN A 191 19.41 8.61 0.45
C ASN A 191 19.47 7.58 -0.67
N GLU A 192 18.96 6.37 -0.44
CA GLU A 192 18.85 5.34 -1.46
C GLU A 192 17.92 5.80 -2.61
N LEU A 193 16.73 6.31 -2.30
CA LEU A 193 15.76 6.79 -3.31
C LEU A 193 16.32 7.92 -4.16
N LYS A 194 17.05 8.88 -3.57
CA LYS A 194 17.72 9.96 -4.30
C LYS A 194 18.62 9.46 -5.43
N THR A 195 19.29 8.32 -5.24
CA THR A 195 20.13 7.75 -6.31
C THR A 195 19.29 7.33 -7.53
N PHE A 196 18.07 6.87 -7.33
CA PHE A 196 17.13 6.55 -8.42
C PHE A 196 16.49 7.80 -9.00
N GLU A 197 16.15 8.78 -8.16
CA GLU A 197 15.62 10.08 -8.60
C GLU A 197 16.61 10.77 -9.55
N GLU A 198 17.88 10.86 -9.16
CA GLU A 198 18.95 11.46 -9.97
C GLU A 198 19.22 10.64 -11.25
N LYS A 199 19.29 9.32 -11.13
CA LYS A 199 19.58 8.43 -12.26
C LYS A 199 18.49 8.44 -13.33
N TYR A 200 17.23 8.60 -12.94
CA TYR A 200 16.08 8.51 -13.84
C TYR A 200 15.32 9.82 -14.04
N ASN A 201 15.77 10.91 -13.40
CA ASN A 201 15.15 12.23 -13.42
C ASN A 201 13.64 12.19 -13.11
N LYS A 202 13.27 11.43 -12.08
CA LYS A 202 11.90 11.30 -11.57
C LYS A 202 11.89 11.62 -10.08
N PRO A 203 10.96 12.46 -9.60
CA PRO A 203 10.79 12.71 -8.18
C PRO A 203 10.15 11.51 -7.46
#